data_AF-A0A060UMZ0-F1
#
_entry.id   AF-A0A060UMZ0-F1
#
_cell.length_a   1.000
_cell.length_b   1.000
_cell.length_c   1.000
_cell.angle_alpha   90.00
_cell.angle_beta   90.00
_cell.angle_gamma   90.00
#
_symmetry.space_group_name_H-M   'P 1'
#
loop_
_entity.id
_entity.type
_entity.pdbx_description
1 polymer ?
#
loop_
_entity_poly.entity_id
_entity_poly.type
_entity_poly.pdbx_seq_one_letter_code
_entity_poly.pdbx_strand_id
1 'polypeptide(L)'
;MLSILDKYDKMTALGLLARAAIYIEKEEDLEENEEVQSEKYTREKIIEEIKQILEIKTDFLTEKEKSRIADFLDEKSNFIIDTQKTEEHINAMSENGTLPSDLYTVNIIENISKFCGEKFQREKDFIETTVKKADREQHYGNAENKNEPELVSLFSKYFPNKYPFRSFTMLVIGQRRETVLHVHQAWRLYSDLIGVKVPDDKNLVGLLRFFSEHFGTEVEMGGIRGKFILIADEVKDIKDGNIKLIIDQKNKRTFTVSWFTQKNERTGNSKAALVVGIDLSKYKEYLLHHGW
;
A
#
# COMPACT_ATOMS: atom_id res chain seq x y z
N MET A 1 10.35 -32.87 -9.56
CA MET A 1 8.99 -32.80 -8.95
C MET A 1 9.02 -33.75 -7.76
N LEU A 2 8.50 -33.34 -6.59
CA LEU A 2 8.50 -34.22 -5.41
C LEU A 2 7.38 -35.24 -5.60
N SER A 3 7.75 -36.49 -5.85
CA SER A 3 6.85 -37.59 -6.18
C SER A 3 5.81 -37.82 -5.08
N ILE A 4 6.15 -37.52 -3.83
CA ILE A 4 5.22 -37.66 -2.71
C ILE A 4 4.09 -36.63 -2.71
N LEU A 5 4.24 -35.51 -3.42
CA LEU A 5 3.22 -34.46 -3.51
C LEU A 5 2.17 -34.75 -4.60
N ASP A 6 2.46 -35.64 -5.55
CA ASP A 6 1.58 -35.93 -6.70
C ASP A 6 0.23 -36.56 -6.30
N LYS A 7 0.13 -37.11 -5.08
CA LYS A 7 -1.08 -37.72 -4.52
C LYS A 7 -1.99 -36.74 -3.76
N TYR A 8 -1.58 -35.48 -3.61
CA TYR A 8 -2.32 -34.45 -2.90
C TYR A 8 -2.84 -33.37 -3.86
N ASP A 9 -3.95 -32.72 -3.50
CA ASP A 9 -4.37 -31.52 -4.21
C ASP A 9 -3.39 -30.36 -3.96
N LYS A 10 -3.43 -29.33 -4.82
CA LYS A 10 -2.47 -28.22 -4.79
C LYS A 10 -2.40 -27.50 -3.43
N MET A 11 -3.53 -27.31 -2.75
CA MET A 11 -3.57 -26.59 -1.47
C MET A 11 -2.97 -27.44 -0.36
N THR A 12 -3.29 -28.73 -0.33
CA THR A 12 -2.70 -29.67 0.62
C THR A 12 -1.19 -29.82 0.38
N ALA A 13 -0.74 -29.88 -0.87
CA ALA A 13 0.68 -29.95 -1.21
C ALA A 13 1.45 -28.69 -0.76
N LEU A 14 0.87 -27.49 -0.94
CA LEU A 14 1.46 -26.24 -0.44
C LEU A 14 1.51 -26.20 1.08
N GLY A 15 0.44 -26.63 1.77
CA GLY A 15 0.42 -26.74 3.22
C GLY A 15 1.51 -27.68 3.75
N LEU A 16 1.72 -28.82 3.09
CA LEU A 16 2.78 -29.77 3.42
C LEU A 16 4.19 -29.19 3.21
N LEU A 17 4.41 -28.44 2.13
CA LEU A 17 5.68 -27.75 1.86
C LEU A 17 5.99 -26.67 2.90
N ALA A 18 5.00 -25.83 3.24
CA ALA A 18 5.16 -24.79 4.25
C ALA A 18 5.50 -25.38 5.64
N ARG A 19 4.84 -26.50 6.01
CA ARG A 19 5.11 -27.19 7.28
C ARG A 19 6.48 -27.87 7.28
N ALA A 20 6.93 -28.41 6.15
CA ALA A 20 8.29 -28.91 6.00
C ALA A 20 9.34 -27.80 6.18
N ALA A 21 9.10 -26.60 5.64
CA ALA A 21 9.98 -25.44 5.82
C ALA A 21 10.09 -25.05 7.30
N ILE A 22 8.95 -24.93 8.00
CA ILE A 22 8.91 -24.57 9.44
C ILE A 22 9.65 -25.61 10.28
N TYR A 23 9.47 -26.90 9.99
CA TYR A 23 10.14 -27.99 10.71
C TYR A 23 11.68 -27.90 10.57
N ILE A 24 12.18 -27.55 9.40
CA ILE A 24 13.63 -27.38 9.15
C ILE A 24 14.20 -26.17 9.90
N GLU A 25 13.44 -25.08 9.98
CA GLU A 25 13.87 -23.84 10.62
C GLU A 25 13.88 -23.97 12.15
N LYS A 26 12.83 -24.55 12.73
CA LYS A 26 12.64 -24.60 14.19
C LYS A 26 13.17 -25.86 14.86
N GLU A 27 13.38 -26.94 14.10
CA GLU A 27 13.72 -28.28 14.64
C GLU A 27 12.75 -28.76 15.73
N GLU A 28 11.53 -28.22 15.76
CA GLU A 28 10.47 -28.56 16.71
C GLU A 28 9.48 -29.52 16.07
N ASP A 29 9.03 -30.51 16.84
CA ASP A 29 7.95 -31.42 16.42
C ASP A 29 6.64 -30.61 16.34
N LEU A 30 6.21 -30.30 15.13
CA LEU A 30 4.92 -29.65 14.87
C LEU A 30 3.79 -30.66 15.13
N GLU A 31 2.77 -30.25 15.90
CA GLU A 31 1.53 -31.02 16.10
C GLU A 31 0.96 -31.44 14.75
N GLU A 32 0.63 -32.73 14.58
CA GLU A 32 0.11 -33.26 13.32
C GLU A 32 -1.16 -32.51 12.90
N ASN A 33 -1.28 -32.22 11.61
CA ASN A 33 -2.56 -31.78 11.08
C ASN A 33 -3.52 -32.97 10.98
N GLU A 34 -4.58 -32.97 11.81
CA GLU A 34 -5.60 -34.03 11.83
C GLU A 34 -6.31 -34.23 10.48
N GLU A 35 -6.30 -33.21 9.61
CA GLU A 35 -6.92 -33.26 8.27
C GLU A 35 -6.09 -34.06 7.25
N VAL A 36 -4.79 -34.27 7.51
CA VAL A 36 -3.90 -35.02 6.61
C VAL A 36 -3.43 -36.28 7.32
N GLN A 37 -4.00 -37.43 6.91
CA GLN A 37 -3.64 -38.72 7.47
C GLN A 37 -2.12 -38.97 7.32
N SER A 38 -1.44 -39.17 8.46
CA SER A 38 0.01 -39.38 8.52
C SER A 38 0.84 -38.20 7.97
N GLU A 39 0.46 -36.96 8.32
CA GLU A 39 1.16 -35.73 7.94
C GLU A 39 2.64 -35.76 8.34
N LYS A 40 2.97 -36.17 9.57
CA LYS A 40 4.36 -36.27 10.04
C LYS A 40 5.21 -37.16 9.15
N TYR A 41 4.73 -38.37 8.83
CA TYR A 41 5.39 -39.28 7.90
C TYR A 41 5.59 -38.64 6.52
N THR A 42 4.57 -37.93 6.03
CA THR A 42 4.63 -37.26 4.72
C THR A 42 5.65 -36.13 4.72
N ARG A 43 5.70 -35.32 5.78
CA ARG A 43 6.68 -34.24 5.98
C ARG A 43 8.11 -34.78 6.03
N GLU A 44 8.34 -35.84 6.79
CA GLU A 44 9.65 -36.50 6.87
C GLU A 44 10.11 -37.01 5.50
N LYS A 45 9.19 -37.61 4.73
CA LYS A 45 9.47 -38.08 3.38
C LYS A 45 9.74 -36.96 2.37
N ILE A 46 9.03 -35.82 2.47
CA ILE A 46 9.32 -34.61 1.69
C ILE A 46 10.76 -34.16 1.93
N ILE A 47 11.17 -34.07 3.20
CA ILE A 47 12.53 -33.65 3.56
C ILE A 47 13.57 -34.66 3.07
N GLU A 48 13.30 -35.97 3.19
CA GLU A 48 14.18 -37.03 2.70
C GLU A 48 14.37 -36.95 1.17
N GLU A 49 13.29 -36.76 0.41
CA GLU A 49 13.33 -36.62 -1.05
C GLU A 49 14.09 -35.36 -1.47
N ILE A 50 13.92 -34.23 -0.75
CA ILE A 50 14.69 -33.01 -1.01
C ILE A 50 16.17 -33.21 -0.70
N LYS A 51 16.52 -33.84 0.43
CA LYS A 51 17.92 -34.17 0.78
C LYS A 51 18.57 -35.02 -0.31
N GLN A 52 17.85 -36.01 -0.86
CA GLN A 52 18.33 -36.83 -1.97
C GLN A 52 18.56 -36.01 -3.25
N ILE A 53 17.61 -35.13 -3.61
CA ILE A 53 17.73 -34.26 -4.80
C ILE A 53 18.89 -33.27 -4.66
N LEU A 54 19.13 -32.73 -3.46
CA LEU A 54 20.19 -31.75 -3.20
C LEU A 54 21.55 -32.39 -2.85
N GLU A 55 21.62 -33.72 -2.90
CA GLU A 55 22.80 -34.55 -2.57
C GLU A 55 23.34 -34.32 -1.14
N ILE A 56 22.45 -34.04 -0.18
CA ILE A 56 22.79 -33.85 1.23
C ILE A 56 22.84 -35.21 1.92
N LYS A 57 24.03 -35.59 2.41
CA LYS A 57 24.31 -36.93 2.96
C LYS A 57 24.22 -37.02 4.48
N THR A 58 24.16 -35.89 5.18
CA THR A 58 24.17 -35.83 6.64
C THR A 58 22.76 -35.68 7.21
N ASP A 59 22.52 -36.33 8.35
CA ASP A 59 21.27 -36.18 9.08
C ASP A 59 21.18 -34.80 9.75
N PHE A 60 22.32 -34.28 10.19
CA PHE A 60 22.47 -32.93 10.71
C PHE A 60 22.63 -31.92 9.57
N LEU A 61 21.73 -30.94 9.52
CA LEU A 61 21.72 -29.86 8.54
C LEU A 61 22.51 -28.65 9.07
N THR A 62 23.53 -28.24 8.34
CA THR A 62 24.17 -26.93 8.56
C THR A 62 23.25 -25.79 8.11
N GLU A 63 23.46 -24.57 8.60
CA GLU A 63 22.68 -23.38 8.16
C GLU A 63 22.70 -23.19 6.64
N LYS A 64 23.82 -23.51 5.99
CA LYS A 64 23.94 -23.47 4.53
C LYS A 64 23.04 -24.51 3.84
N GLU A 65 22.90 -25.70 4.42
CA GLU A 65 22.03 -26.75 3.88
C GLU A 65 20.56 -26.45 4.17
N LYS A 66 20.23 -25.89 5.34
CA LYS A 66 18.89 -25.38 5.65
C LYS A 66 18.45 -24.32 4.64
N SER A 67 19.31 -23.35 4.35
CA SER A 67 19.05 -22.33 3.32
C SER A 67 18.82 -22.94 1.94
N ARG A 68 19.64 -23.91 1.51
CA ARG A 68 19.45 -24.58 0.22
C ARG A 68 18.14 -25.35 0.13
N ILE A 69 17.71 -25.97 1.24
CA ILE A 69 16.42 -26.67 1.28
C ILE A 69 15.27 -25.66 1.25
N ALA A 70 15.37 -24.55 1.97
CA ALA A 70 14.38 -23.47 1.94
C ALA A 70 14.21 -22.90 0.53
N ASP A 71 15.31 -22.57 -0.16
CA ASP A 71 15.30 -22.08 -1.55
C ASP A 71 14.58 -23.07 -2.50
N PHE A 72 14.82 -24.37 -2.31
CA PHE A 72 14.19 -25.42 -3.10
C PHE A 72 12.68 -25.56 -2.80
N LEU A 73 12.29 -25.45 -1.53
CA LEU A 73 10.89 -25.46 -1.10
C LEU A 73 10.12 -24.27 -1.67
N ASP A 74 10.74 -23.09 -1.70
CA ASP A 74 10.17 -21.88 -2.29
C ASP A 74 9.99 -22.03 -3.80
N GLU A 75 11.01 -22.54 -4.51
CA GLU A 75 10.92 -22.82 -5.95
C GLU A 75 9.79 -23.80 -6.26
N LYS A 76 9.64 -24.87 -5.47
CA LYS A 76 8.58 -25.87 -5.66
C LYS A 76 7.20 -25.34 -5.30
N SER A 77 7.09 -24.51 -4.27
CA SER A 77 5.85 -23.81 -3.93
C SER A 77 5.42 -22.91 -5.09
N ASN A 78 6.35 -22.15 -5.66
CA ASN A 78 6.12 -21.30 -6.83
C ASN A 78 5.75 -22.09 -8.09
N PHE A 79 6.20 -23.34 -8.24
CA PHE A 79 5.82 -24.21 -9.35
C PHE A 79 4.40 -24.81 -9.18
N ILE A 80 3.98 -25.10 -7.95
CA ILE A 80 2.64 -25.62 -7.64
C ILE A 80 1.59 -24.50 -7.71
N ILE A 81 1.98 -23.29 -7.33
CA ILE A 81 1.20 -22.07 -7.49
C ILE A 81 1.13 -21.75 -9.00
N ASP A 82 -0.04 -21.98 -9.60
CA ASP A 82 -0.32 -21.63 -10.99
C ASP A 82 -0.14 -20.12 -11.17
N THR A 83 0.86 -19.68 -11.93
CA THR A 83 1.20 -18.24 -12.09
C THR A 83 0.03 -17.43 -12.63
N GLN A 84 -0.85 -18.03 -13.45
CA GLN A 84 -2.11 -17.41 -13.88
C GLN A 84 -3.10 -17.20 -12.74
N LYS A 85 -3.23 -18.17 -11.82
CA LYS A 85 -4.10 -17.99 -10.65
C LYS A 85 -3.53 -16.97 -9.68
N THR A 86 -2.21 -16.82 -9.60
CA THR A 86 -1.56 -15.81 -8.76
C THR A 86 -1.84 -14.40 -9.25
N GLU A 87 -1.74 -14.15 -10.57
CA GLU A 87 -2.11 -12.84 -11.13
C GLU A 87 -3.62 -12.57 -10.96
N GLU A 88 -4.48 -13.56 -11.19
CA GLU A 88 -5.92 -13.43 -10.92
C GLU A 88 -6.20 -13.17 -9.44
N HIS A 89 -5.50 -13.83 -8.52
CA HIS A 89 -5.66 -13.62 -7.07
C HIS A 89 -5.12 -12.27 -6.63
N ILE A 90 -3.99 -11.82 -7.16
CA ILE A 90 -3.39 -10.51 -6.89
C ILE A 90 -4.29 -9.41 -7.42
N ASN A 91 -4.82 -9.57 -8.65
CA ASN A 91 -5.77 -8.63 -9.23
C ASN A 91 -7.06 -8.58 -8.39
N ALA A 92 -7.59 -9.75 -8.01
CA ALA A 92 -8.75 -9.83 -7.11
C ALA A 92 -8.46 -9.18 -5.74
N MET A 93 -7.31 -9.45 -5.11
CA MET A 93 -6.91 -8.80 -3.86
C MET A 93 -6.78 -7.29 -4.02
N SER A 94 -6.29 -6.83 -5.16
CA SER A 94 -6.17 -5.40 -5.43
C SER A 94 -7.54 -4.74 -5.63
N GLU A 95 -8.42 -5.36 -6.42
CA GLU A 95 -9.81 -4.89 -6.58
C GLU A 95 -10.52 -4.83 -5.23
N ASN A 96 -10.34 -5.86 -4.39
CA ASN A 96 -10.93 -5.94 -3.05
C ASN A 96 -10.28 -5.03 -1.99
N GLY A 97 -9.16 -4.35 -2.31
CA GLY A 97 -8.43 -3.52 -1.33
C GLY A 97 -7.77 -4.29 -0.21
N THR A 98 -7.54 -5.58 -0.41
CA THR A 98 -6.83 -6.45 0.54
C THR A 98 -5.39 -6.72 0.11
N LEU A 99 -4.95 -6.17 -1.03
CA LEU A 99 -3.57 -6.31 -1.49
C LEU A 99 -2.61 -5.64 -0.49
N PRO A 100 -1.65 -6.40 0.07
CA PRO A 100 -0.57 -5.86 0.88
C PRO A 100 0.15 -4.71 0.18
N SER A 101 0.46 -3.66 0.94
CA SER A 101 0.94 -2.40 0.38
C SER A 101 2.35 -2.46 -0.22
N ASP A 102 3.13 -3.49 0.12
CA ASP A 102 4.43 -3.82 -0.47
C ASP A 102 4.34 -4.39 -1.89
N LEU A 103 3.17 -4.92 -2.29
CA LEU A 103 2.93 -5.49 -3.62
C LEU A 103 2.48 -4.46 -4.66
N TYR A 104 2.16 -3.22 -4.27
CA TYR A 104 1.79 -2.19 -5.24
C TYR A 104 3.00 -1.74 -6.08
N THR A 105 2.77 -1.63 -7.39
CA THR A 105 3.60 -0.81 -8.27
C THR A 105 3.25 0.66 -8.04
N VAL A 106 4.22 1.46 -7.60
CA VAL A 106 3.99 2.88 -7.28
C VAL A 106 4.22 3.73 -8.52
N ASN A 107 3.15 4.35 -9.03
CA ASN A 107 3.22 5.29 -10.15
C ASN A 107 3.00 6.73 -9.65
N ILE A 108 4.07 7.51 -9.54
CA ILE A 108 4.01 8.90 -9.07
C ILE A 108 3.66 9.82 -10.24
N ILE A 109 2.57 10.59 -10.14
CA ILE A 109 2.14 11.48 -11.23
C ILE A 109 3.14 12.64 -11.45
N GLU A 110 3.18 13.14 -12.69
CA GLU A 110 4.12 14.17 -13.14
C GLU A 110 4.04 15.47 -12.34
N ASN A 111 2.89 15.82 -11.77
CA ASN A 111 2.75 17.04 -10.98
C ASN A 111 3.64 17.05 -9.73
N ILE A 112 3.87 15.87 -9.12
CA ILE A 112 4.76 15.74 -7.97
C ILE A 112 6.20 15.93 -8.42
N SER A 113 6.62 15.31 -9.52
CA SER A 113 7.99 15.48 -10.03
C SER A 113 8.28 16.91 -10.44
N LYS A 114 7.33 17.60 -11.09
CA LYS A 114 7.40 19.04 -11.40
C LYS A 114 7.54 19.91 -10.16
N PHE A 115 6.78 19.62 -9.10
CA PHE A 115 6.86 20.37 -7.84
C PHE A 115 8.21 20.17 -7.14
N CYS A 116 8.69 18.92 -7.07
CA CYS A 116 9.94 18.56 -6.40
C CYS A 116 11.19 19.00 -7.18
N GLY A 117 11.12 19.09 -8.51
CA GLY A 117 12.25 19.46 -9.38
C GLY A 117 13.45 18.54 -9.17
N GLU A 118 14.63 19.11 -8.95
CA GLU A 118 15.89 18.38 -8.74
C GLU A 118 15.84 17.43 -7.52
N LYS A 119 14.97 17.68 -6.55
CA LYS A 119 14.83 16.85 -5.35
C LYS A 119 13.96 15.61 -5.59
N PHE A 120 13.36 15.48 -6.77
CA PHE A 120 12.38 14.44 -7.05
C PHE A 120 12.91 13.03 -6.81
N GLN A 121 14.15 12.71 -7.21
CA GLN A 121 14.67 11.36 -7.02
C GLN A 121 14.70 10.97 -5.54
N ARG A 122 15.09 11.89 -4.66
CA ARG A 122 15.08 11.67 -3.22
C ARG A 122 13.67 11.58 -2.65
N GLU A 123 12.74 12.43 -3.11
CA GLU A 123 11.34 12.34 -2.68
C GLU A 123 10.68 11.05 -3.15
N LYS A 124 11.01 10.57 -4.35
CA LYS A 124 10.52 9.32 -4.91
C LYS A 124 10.85 8.15 -3.98
N ASP A 125 12.09 8.05 -3.49
CA ASP A 125 12.50 6.98 -2.57
C ASP A 125 11.69 7.03 -1.27
N PHE A 126 11.42 8.23 -0.74
CA PHE A 126 10.56 8.39 0.44
C PHE A 126 9.11 7.97 0.16
N ILE A 127 8.53 8.41 -0.98
CA ILE A 127 7.16 8.07 -1.38
C ILE A 127 7.01 6.56 -1.53
N GLU A 128 7.91 5.90 -2.27
CA GLU A 128 7.88 4.45 -2.47
C GLU A 128 8.04 3.70 -1.15
N THR A 129 8.95 4.15 -0.27
CA THR A 129 9.13 3.56 1.06
C THR A 129 7.89 3.75 1.93
N THR A 130 7.23 4.91 1.85
CA THR A 130 5.98 5.17 2.59
C THR A 130 4.86 4.26 2.17
N VAL A 131 4.71 3.98 0.87
CA VAL A 131 3.68 3.05 0.39
C VAL A 131 4.02 1.63 0.81
N LYS A 132 5.23 1.15 0.51
CA LYS A 132 5.61 -0.26 0.71
C LYS A 132 5.82 -0.67 2.16
N LYS A 133 6.12 0.29 3.04
CA LYS A 133 6.43 0.05 4.46
C LYS A 133 5.72 1.07 5.34
N ALA A 134 4.44 1.32 5.08
CA ALA A 134 3.65 2.30 5.82
C ALA A 134 3.63 1.96 7.32
N ASP A 135 3.71 2.99 8.17
CA ASP A 135 3.45 2.82 9.61
C ASP A 135 1.94 2.83 9.89
N ARG A 136 1.18 3.54 9.05
CA ARG A 136 -0.29 3.52 9.04
C ARG A 136 -0.80 3.56 7.60
N GLU A 137 -1.89 2.84 7.37
CA GLU A 137 -2.59 2.75 6.11
C GLU A 137 -4.09 2.96 6.37
N GLN A 138 -4.75 3.70 5.50
CA GLN A 138 -6.19 3.92 5.56
C GLN A 138 -6.72 4.03 4.14
N HIS A 139 -7.74 3.23 3.84
CA HIS A 139 -8.53 3.41 2.65
C HIS A 139 -9.87 4.04 2.98
N TYR A 140 -10.36 4.89 2.09
CA TYR A 140 -11.58 5.66 2.30
C TYR A 140 -12.47 5.62 1.07
N GLY A 141 -13.79 5.60 1.29
CA GLY A 141 -14.82 5.53 0.26
C GLY A 141 -15.09 4.08 -0.15
N ASN A 142 -15.79 3.34 0.72
CA ASN A 142 -16.10 1.92 0.55
C ASN A 142 -16.57 1.62 -0.87
N ALA A 143 -16.03 0.56 -1.47
CA ALA A 143 -16.47 0.03 -2.76
C ALA A 143 -17.97 -0.31 -2.75
N GLU A 144 -18.69 -0.11 -3.86
CA GLU A 144 -20.11 -0.52 -3.94
C GLU A 144 -20.26 -2.05 -3.98
N ASN A 145 -19.26 -2.70 -4.55
CA ASN A 145 -19.18 -4.15 -4.68
C ASN A 145 -17.72 -4.58 -4.47
N LYS A 146 -17.50 -5.89 -4.33
CA LYS A 146 -16.17 -6.47 -4.07
C LYS A 146 -15.12 -6.20 -5.17
N ASN A 147 -15.56 -5.72 -6.34
CA ASN A 147 -14.70 -5.59 -7.52
C ASN A 147 -14.35 -4.12 -7.82
N GLU A 148 -14.84 -3.16 -7.02
CA GLU A 148 -14.58 -1.74 -7.22
C GLU A 148 -13.50 -1.23 -6.26
N PRO A 149 -12.58 -0.36 -6.72
CA PRO A 149 -11.60 0.23 -5.82
C PRO A 149 -12.25 1.28 -4.90
N GLU A 150 -11.70 1.40 -3.70
CA GLU A 150 -12.08 2.48 -2.79
C GLU A 150 -11.66 3.84 -3.36
N LEU A 151 -12.38 4.91 -2.96
CA LEU A 151 -12.21 6.27 -3.50
C LEU A 151 -10.75 6.73 -3.48
N VAL A 152 -10.06 6.47 -2.37
CA VAL A 152 -8.68 6.89 -2.15
C VAL A 152 -7.98 6.00 -1.12
N SER A 153 -6.67 5.81 -1.31
CA SER A 153 -5.79 5.13 -0.35
C SER A 153 -4.78 6.13 0.20
N LEU A 154 -4.63 6.14 1.53
CA LEU A 154 -3.73 7.00 2.26
C LEU A 154 -2.70 6.15 3.01
N PHE A 155 -1.44 6.54 2.91
CA PHE A 155 -0.32 5.88 3.57
C PHE A 155 0.47 6.92 4.34
N SER A 156 0.97 6.57 5.52
CA SER A 156 1.88 7.43 6.24
C SER A 156 3.07 6.68 6.81
N LYS A 157 4.23 7.35 6.81
CA LYS A 157 5.46 6.83 7.40
C LYS A 157 6.28 7.93 8.04
N TYR A 158 6.76 7.69 9.24
CA TYR A 158 7.66 8.58 9.96
C TYR A 158 9.12 8.34 9.57
N PHE A 159 9.83 9.42 9.24
CA PHE A 159 11.25 9.42 8.91
C PHE A 159 12.01 10.21 9.97
N PRO A 160 12.69 9.52 10.91
CA PRO A 160 13.49 10.20 11.92
C PRO A 160 14.74 10.81 11.31
N ASN A 161 15.18 11.93 11.87
CA ASN A 161 16.45 12.57 11.56
C ASN A 161 17.24 12.80 12.87
N LYS A 162 18.57 12.85 12.76
CA LYS A 162 19.45 13.24 13.88
C LYS A 162 19.04 14.59 14.50
N TYR A 163 18.52 15.49 13.66
CA TYR A 163 17.95 16.76 14.09
C TYR A 163 16.42 16.63 14.17
N PRO A 164 15.81 16.64 15.38
CA PRO A 164 14.38 16.37 15.53
C PRO A 164 13.47 17.27 14.69
N PHE A 165 13.85 18.54 14.51
CA PHE A 165 13.11 19.49 13.67
C PHE A 165 13.12 19.12 12.18
N ARG A 166 14.02 18.25 11.72
CA ARG A 166 14.07 17.72 10.35
C ARG A 166 13.41 16.35 10.21
N SER A 167 12.93 15.77 11.30
CA SER A 167 12.11 14.57 11.25
C SER A 167 10.73 14.92 10.70
N PHE A 168 10.17 14.06 9.85
CA PHE A 168 8.87 14.31 9.24
C PHE A 168 8.07 13.02 9.07
N THR A 169 6.75 13.15 9.06
CA THR A 169 5.85 12.12 8.56
C THR A 169 5.58 12.40 7.09
N MET A 170 5.85 11.44 6.22
CA MET A 170 5.38 11.48 4.83
C MET A 170 3.94 10.97 4.80
N LEU A 171 3.05 11.73 4.19
CA LEU A 171 1.67 11.36 3.88
C LEU A 171 1.54 11.21 2.36
N VAL A 172 1.21 10.02 1.90
CA VAL A 172 1.01 9.69 0.49
C VAL A 172 -0.47 9.41 0.25
N ILE A 173 -1.03 10.00 -0.79
CA ILE A 173 -2.42 9.82 -1.20
C ILE A 173 -2.45 9.39 -2.66
N GLY A 174 -3.15 8.29 -2.94
CA GLY A 174 -3.26 7.75 -4.30
C GLY A 174 -4.57 7.04 -4.59
N GLN A 175 -4.78 6.76 -5.87
CA GLN A 175 -5.87 5.90 -6.35
C GLN A 175 -5.30 4.56 -6.76
N ARG A 176 -5.99 3.50 -6.37
CA ARG A 176 -5.66 2.13 -6.76
C ARG A 176 -6.29 1.85 -8.11
N ARG A 177 -5.52 1.29 -9.02
CA ARG A 177 -5.99 0.74 -10.28
C ARG A 177 -5.24 -0.56 -10.52
N GLU A 178 -5.93 -1.68 -10.32
CA GLU A 178 -5.30 -3.01 -10.33
C GLU A 178 -4.07 -2.98 -9.39
N THR A 179 -2.95 -3.58 -9.76
CA THR A 179 -1.72 -3.61 -8.93
C THR A 179 -0.95 -2.29 -8.87
N VAL A 180 -1.48 -1.21 -9.44
CA VAL A 180 -0.81 0.09 -9.52
C VAL A 180 -1.45 1.08 -8.55
N LEU A 181 -0.64 1.67 -7.68
CA LEU A 181 -1.03 2.85 -6.92
C LEU A 181 -0.59 4.10 -7.66
N HIS A 182 -1.53 4.83 -8.23
CA HIS A 182 -1.28 6.15 -8.79
C HIS A 182 -1.21 7.17 -7.66
N VAL A 183 -0.01 7.64 -7.33
CA VAL A 183 0.20 8.62 -6.26
C VAL A 183 -0.11 10.01 -6.81
N HIS A 184 -1.18 10.61 -6.29
CA HIS A 184 -1.64 11.95 -6.69
C HIS A 184 -1.09 13.05 -5.79
N GLN A 185 -0.80 12.73 -4.52
CA GLN A 185 -0.23 13.67 -3.57
C GLN A 185 0.80 12.98 -2.67
N ALA A 186 1.84 13.73 -2.30
CA ALA A 186 2.85 13.29 -1.35
C ALA A 186 3.37 14.49 -0.57
N TRP A 187 3.19 14.48 0.74
CA TRP A 187 3.47 15.62 1.61
C TRP A 187 4.33 15.21 2.80
N ARG A 188 5.40 15.95 3.05
CA ARG A 188 6.12 15.95 4.33
C ARG A 188 5.40 16.83 5.35
N LEU A 189 5.12 16.28 6.52
CA LEU A 189 4.62 17.00 7.69
C LEU A 189 5.69 16.92 8.78
N TYR A 190 6.32 18.05 9.12
CA TYR A 190 7.34 18.07 10.18
C TYR A 190 6.67 18.14 11.56
N SER A 191 7.42 17.72 12.58
CA SER A 191 6.92 17.58 13.95
C SER A 191 6.47 18.91 14.59
N ASP A 192 6.93 20.05 14.09
CA ASP A 192 6.49 21.37 14.57
C ASP A 192 5.04 21.68 14.19
N LEU A 193 4.59 21.16 13.04
CA LEU A 193 3.24 21.36 12.52
C LEU A 193 2.23 20.39 13.13
N ILE A 194 2.57 19.10 13.22
CA ILE A 194 1.66 18.04 13.67
C ILE A 194 1.87 17.62 15.14
N GLY A 195 2.89 18.15 15.81
CA GLY A 195 3.41 17.60 17.05
C GLY A 195 4.35 16.41 16.82
N VAL A 196 5.00 15.92 17.87
CA VAL A 196 6.01 14.83 17.79
C VAL A 196 5.42 13.51 17.28
N LYS A 197 4.10 13.31 17.39
CA LYS A 197 3.38 12.17 16.83
C LYS A 197 2.02 12.64 16.31
N VAL A 198 1.63 12.15 15.13
CA VAL A 198 0.21 12.19 14.72
C VAL A 198 -0.55 11.44 15.82
N PRO A 199 -1.47 12.09 16.55
CA PRO A 199 -2.21 11.44 17.61
C PRO A 199 -2.82 10.11 17.10
N ASP A 200 -2.76 9.04 17.90
CA ASP A 200 -3.27 7.71 17.50
C ASP A 200 -4.77 7.75 17.16
N ASP A 201 -5.50 8.75 17.66
CA ASP A 201 -6.91 9.04 17.38
C ASP A 201 -7.15 9.80 16.06
N LYS A 202 -6.11 10.34 15.40
CA LYS A 202 -6.27 10.97 14.08
C LYS A 202 -6.12 9.93 12.97
N ASN A 203 -7.26 9.65 12.32
CA ASN A 203 -7.29 8.96 11.04
C ASN A 203 -6.50 9.77 9.96
N LEU A 204 -5.95 9.08 8.96
CA LEU A 204 -5.13 9.71 7.90
C LEU A 204 -5.92 10.74 7.08
N VAL A 205 -7.23 10.52 6.92
CA VAL A 205 -8.13 11.52 6.33
C VAL A 205 -8.16 12.82 7.15
N GLY A 206 -8.16 12.71 8.48
CA GLY A 206 -8.05 13.85 9.39
C GLY A 206 -6.69 14.53 9.31
N LEU A 207 -5.61 13.78 9.08
CA LEU A 207 -4.28 14.34 8.82
C LEU A 207 -4.26 15.13 7.51
N LEU A 208 -4.88 14.61 6.44
CA LEU A 208 -5.02 15.31 5.17
C LEU A 208 -5.87 16.58 5.31
N ARG A 209 -6.98 16.51 6.06
CA ARG A 209 -7.80 17.68 6.39
C ARG A 209 -6.98 18.73 7.12
N PHE A 210 -6.27 18.34 8.18
CA PHE A 210 -5.40 19.25 8.93
C PHE A 210 -4.31 19.89 8.05
N PHE A 211 -3.67 19.11 7.18
CA PHE A 211 -2.71 19.61 6.20
C PHE A 211 -3.33 20.67 5.28
N SER A 212 -4.53 20.38 4.76
CA SER A 212 -5.27 21.33 3.90
C SER A 212 -5.71 22.58 4.64
N GLU A 213 -5.99 22.54 5.94
CA GLU A 213 -6.35 23.73 6.70
C GLU A 213 -5.16 24.71 6.75
N HIS A 214 -3.95 24.17 6.88
CA HIS A 214 -2.70 24.92 6.97
C HIS A 214 -2.20 25.40 5.61
N PHE A 215 -2.10 24.51 4.62
CA PHE A 215 -1.50 24.82 3.32
C PHE A 215 -2.50 24.86 2.18
N GLY A 216 -3.77 24.61 2.44
CA GLY A 216 -4.79 24.54 1.41
C GLY A 216 -5.24 25.89 0.90
N THR A 217 -5.79 25.84 -0.31
CA THR A 217 -6.50 26.94 -0.97
C THR A 217 -7.97 26.56 -1.14
N GLU A 218 -8.86 27.55 -1.14
CA GLU A 218 -10.29 27.30 -1.25
C GLU A 218 -10.65 26.71 -2.62
N VAL A 219 -11.48 25.67 -2.59
CA VAL A 219 -12.09 25.04 -3.76
C VAL A 219 -13.61 25.03 -3.58
N GLU A 220 -14.34 25.07 -4.69
CA GLU A 220 -15.80 24.91 -4.74
C GLU A 220 -16.14 23.68 -5.58
N MET A 221 -16.98 22.79 -5.05
CA MET A 221 -17.55 21.66 -5.80
C MET A 221 -19.01 21.51 -5.43
N GLY A 222 -19.91 21.55 -6.42
CA GLY A 222 -21.35 21.36 -6.18
C GLY A 222 -21.97 22.38 -5.21
N GLY A 223 -21.43 23.60 -5.15
CA GLY A 223 -21.86 24.65 -4.21
C GLY A 223 -21.24 24.55 -2.81
N ILE A 224 -20.53 23.46 -2.49
CA ILE A 224 -19.78 23.33 -1.24
C ILE A 224 -18.42 23.99 -1.42
N ARG A 225 -18.04 24.87 -0.47
CA ARG A 225 -16.75 25.56 -0.45
C ARG A 225 -15.90 25.10 0.73
N GLY A 226 -14.61 24.91 0.51
CA GLY A 226 -13.64 24.61 1.56
C GLY A 226 -12.25 24.32 1.00
N LYS A 227 -11.25 24.18 1.85
CA LYS A 227 -9.90 23.73 1.44
C LYS A 227 -9.81 22.20 1.28
N PHE A 228 -10.71 21.51 1.95
CA PHE A 228 -10.92 20.07 1.92
C PHE A 228 -12.41 19.82 1.89
N ILE A 229 -12.87 19.11 0.87
CA ILE A 229 -14.26 18.72 0.67
C ILE A 229 -14.29 17.19 0.69
N LEU A 230 -15.14 16.64 1.54
CA LEU A 230 -15.38 15.21 1.63
C LEU A 230 -16.88 14.96 1.63
N ILE A 231 -17.32 14.19 0.64
CA ILE A 231 -18.72 13.83 0.43
C ILE A 231 -18.76 12.31 0.41
N ALA A 232 -19.53 11.72 1.33
CA ALA A 232 -19.62 10.28 1.53
C ALA A 232 -20.94 9.66 1.06
N ASP A 233 -21.93 10.49 0.70
CA ASP A 233 -23.29 10.07 0.32
C ASP A 233 -23.70 10.65 -1.04
N GLU A 234 -24.61 9.96 -1.74
CA GLU A 234 -25.16 10.42 -3.03
C GLU A 234 -25.74 11.83 -2.92
N VAL A 235 -25.04 12.81 -3.50
CA VAL A 235 -25.60 14.15 -3.66
C VAL A 235 -26.26 14.21 -5.02
N LYS A 236 -27.60 14.13 -5.03
CA LYS A 236 -28.46 14.04 -6.23
C LYS A 236 -28.22 15.13 -7.30
N ASP A 237 -27.51 16.20 -6.96
CA ASP A 237 -27.34 17.38 -7.82
C ASP A 237 -25.87 17.78 -8.10
N ILE A 238 -24.88 17.00 -7.67
CA ILE A 238 -23.48 17.24 -8.08
C ILE A 238 -23.29 16.61 -9.46
N LYS A 239 -23.71 17.33 -10.49
CA LYS A 239 -23.27 17.06 -11.85
C LYS A 239 -21.75 17.26 -11.88
N ASP A 240 -21.02 16.20 -12.19
CA ASP A 240 -19.60 16.27 -12.53
C ASP A 240 -19.38 17.44 -13.49
N GLY A 241 -18.55 18.41 -13.12
CA GLY A 241 -18.20 19.41 -14.11
C GLY A 241 -17.39 20.60 -13.66
N ASN A 242 -17.59 21.14 -12.46
CA ASN A 242 -16.95 22.41 -12.11
C ASN A 242 -16.38 22.40 -10.70
N ILE A 243 -15.22 21.76 -10.53
CA ILE A 243 -14.34 22.11 -9.42
C ILE A 243 -13.75 23.47 -9.75
N LYS A 244 -14.09 24.48 -8.96
CA LYS A 244 -13.54 25.83 -9.13
C LYS A 244 -12.49 26.05 -8.06
N LEU A 245 -11.32 26.50 -8.50
CA LEU A 245 -10.30 27.00 -7.61
C LEU A 245 -10.62 28.47 -7.28
N ILE A 246 -10.76 28.79 -6.00
CA ILE A 246 -11.01 30.16 -5.53
C ILE A 246 -9.65 30.77 -5.21
N ILE A 247 -9.16 31.63 -6.10
CA ILE A 247 -7.82 32.25 -5.99
C ILE A 247 -7.98 33.76 -5.77
N ASP A 248 -7.26 34.31 -4.78
CA ASP A 248 -6.99 35.74 -4.73
C ASP A 248 -5.92 36.10 -5.77
N GLN A 249 -6.32 36.79 -6.85
CA GLN A 249 -5.48 37.11 -7.99
C GLN A 249 -4.29 38.03 -7.66
N LYS A 250 -4.19 38.55 -6.44
CA LYS A 250 -3.18 39.54 -6.05
C LYS A 250 -1.75 39.00 -6.00
N ASN A 251 -1.55 37.68 -5.86
CA ASN A 251 -0.21 37.10 -5.73
C ASN A 251 0.00 35.97 -6.75
N LYS A 252 1.16 35.98 -7.45
CA LYS A 252 1.61 34.85 -8.28
C LYS A 252 1.95 33.67 -7.39
N ARG A 253 0.97 32.83 -7.10
CA ARG A 253 1.14 31.58 -6.36
C ARG A 253 0.81 30.38 -7.23
N THR A 254 1.45 29.26 -6.94
CA THR A 254 1.21 27.99 -7.60
C THR A 254 0.29 27.16 -6.74
N PHE A 255 -0.73 26.57 -7.35
CA PHE A 255 -1.72 25.76 -6.67
C PHE A 255 -1.82 24.39 -7.33
N THR A 256 -2.27 23.40 -6.58
CA THR A 256 -2.69 22.11 -7.14
C THR A 256 -4.04 21.74 -6.56
N VAL A 257 -4.85 21.06 -7.35
CA VAL A 257 -6.12 20.49 -6.90
C VAL A 257 -6.08 19.02 -7.26
N SER A 258 -6.30 18.17 -6.26
CA SER A 258 -6.58 16.75 -6.50
C SER A 258 -8.02 16.49 -6.14
N TRP A 259 -8.70 15.80 -7.02
CA TRP A 259 -10.06 15.35 -6.81
C TRP A 259 -10.15 13.87 -7.11
N PHE A 260 -10.86 13.19 -6.24
CA PHE A 260 -11.12 11.76 -6.29
C PHE A 260 -12.64 11.64 -6.28
N THR A 261 -13.22 10.95 -7.26
CA THR A 261 -14.67 10.76 -7.34
C THR A 261 -15.00 9.29 -7.59
N GLN A 262 -16.06 8.81 -6.95
CA GLN A 262 -16.74 7.56 -7.25
C GLN A 262 -18.10 7.92 -7.84
N LYS A 263 -18.48 7.28 -8.94
CA LYS A 263 -19.77 7.53 -9.62
C LYS A 263 -20.69 6.36 -9.36
N ASN A 264 -21.97 6.64 -9.16
CA ASN A 264 -22.99 5.60 -9.21
C ASN A 264 -23.19 5.18 -10.67
N GLU A 265 -22.96 3.90 -10.99
CA GLU A 265 -23.02 3.38 -12.37
C GLU A 265 -24.42 3.55 -13.01
N ARG A 266 -25.49 3.45 -12.21
CA ARG A 266 -26.87 3.53 -12.68
C ARG A 266 -27.30 4.96 -13.04
N THR A 267 -26.83 5.94 -12.27
CA THR A 267 -27.28 7.34 -12.40
C THR A 267 -26.25 8.25 -13.06
N GLY A 268 -24.97 7.84 -13.09
CA GLY A 268 -23.84 8.66 -13.53
C GLY A 268 -23.47 9.80 -12.59
N ASN A 269 -24.17 9.96 -11.46
CA ASN A 269 -23.91 11.01 -10.48
C ASN A 269 -22.70 10.68 -9.60
N SER A 270 -22.00 11.71 -9.14
CA SER A 270 -20.97 11.56 -8.11
C SER A 270 -21.58 11.07 -6.80
N LYS A 271 -21.18 9.87 -6.37
CA LYS A 271 -21.61 9.24 -5.12
C LYS A 271 -20.73 9.66 -3.95
N ALA A 272 -19.42 9.62 -4.15
CA ALA A 272 -18.46 10.06 -3.15
C ALA A 272 -17.41 10.92 -3.83
N ALA A 273 -16.93 11.93 -3.12
CA ALA A 273 -15.92 12.83 -3.63
C ALA A 273 -15.00 13.31 -2.52
N LEU A 274 -13.71 13.31 -2.79
CA LEU A 274 -12.69 13.96 -1.96
C LEU A 274 -11.98 14.98 -2.84
N VAL A 275 -12.00 16.25 -2.44
CA VAL A 275 -11.30 17.33 -3.16
C VAL A 275 -10.41 18.07 -2.18
N VAL A 276 -9.15 18.25 -2.58
CA VAL A 276 -8.16 18.98 -1.80
C VAL A 276 -7.44 19.96 -2.70
N GLY A 277 -7.54 21.25 -2.37
CA GLY A 277 -6.76 22.31 -3.00
C GLY A 277 -5.57 22.67 -2.12
N ILE A 278 -4.36 22.68 -2.66
CA ILE A 278 -3.12 23.03 -1.95
C ILE A 278 -2.43 24.24 -2.60
N ASP A 279 -2.04 25.22 -1.78
CA ASP A 279 -1.13 26.32 -2.12
C ASP A 279 0.32 25.79 -2.04
N LEU A 280 0.85 25.41 -3.21
CA LEU A 280 2.20 24.85 -3.34
C LEU A 280 3.27 25.88 -3.03
N SER A 281 3.01 27.18 -3.27
CA SER A 281 3.95 28.24 -2.91
C SER A 281 4.10 28.34 -1.40
N LYS A 282 2.98 28.41 -0.66
CA LYS A 282 2.99 28.44 0.81
C LYS A 282 3.64 27.19 1.40
N TYR A 283 3.33 26.02 0.85
CA TYR A 283 3.92 24.78 1.32
C TYR A 283 5.43 24.71 1.04
N LYS A 284 5.89 25.16 -0.13
CA LYS A 284 7.31 25.21 -0.48
C LYS A 284 8.12 26.12 0.45
N GLU A 285 7.58 27.28 0.82
CA GLU A 285 8.21 28.17 1.82
C GLU A 285 8.40 27.42 3.15
N TYR A 286 7.37 26.74 3.63
CA TYR A 286 7.44 25.92 4.83
C TYR A 286 8.49 24.79 4.74
N LEU A 287 8.56 24.10 3.60
CA LEU A 287 9.57 23.07 3.35
C LEU A 287 11.00 23.64 3.43
N LEU A 288 11.25 24.81 2.84
CA LEU A 288 12.56 25.46 2.84
C LEU A 288 13.03 25.83 4.26
N HIS A 289 12.12 26.26 5.13
CA HIS A 289 12.43 26.51 6.55
C HIS A 289 12.95 25.26 7.28
N HIS A 290 12.59 24.07 6.80
CA HIS A 290 13.00 22.79 7.36
C HIS A 290 14.24 22.18 6.67
N GLY A 291 14.85 22.93 5.74
CA GLY A 291 16.00 22.47 4.98
C GLY A 291 15.66 21.39 3.95
N TRP A 292 14.41 21.37 3.49
CA TRP A 292 14.04 20.62 2.29
C TRP A 292 14.83 21.13 1.10
#